data_AF-A0A3E0IDD4-F1
#
_entry.id   AF-A0A3E0IDD4-F1
#
_cell.length_a   1.000
_cell.length_b   1.000
_cell.length_c   1.000
_cell.angle_alpha   90.00
_cell.angle_beta   90.00
_cell.angle_gamma   90.00
#
_symmetry.space_group_name_H-M   'P 1'
#
loop_
_entity.id
_entity.type
_entity.pdbx_description
1 polymer ?
#
loop_
_entity_poly.entity_id
_entity_poly.type
_entity_poly.pdbx_seq_one_letter_code
_entity_poly.pdbx_strand_id
1 'polypeptide(L)'
;MKNTIVTAVGFMTLLSCNSVQTNSNLQDQIKTDTKMEDLKIIAQKAQDAFFTDYDEEGVKKYFATNYIQHNPQVPTGIEPVLGFLPVLKEAKTTYTNHRLLQDGEFIVFHNSYHNAEAFGAKEVVAFDVWRMEDGKVAEHWDNLTQKVDKTASGRSQVDGATEITDLDKTNSNKEIVTNFVNDVLFGKASEKITNYVSTEEYLQHNPMIKDGLGGLNEAINYLVSQNNIFKYQKLHKVLGEGNFVLTMSEGEWYGKPQAFYDLFRLKNDKIVEHWDVIQEIPEEMAHTNGKF
;
A
#
# COMPACT_ATOMS: atom_id res chain seq x y z
N MET A 1 -5.39 -89.56 -27.65
CA MET A 1 -5.68 -88.74 -28.84
C MET A 1 -6.99 -88.01 -28.59
N LYS A 2 -7.04 -86.69 -28.83
CA LYS A 2 -8.23 -85.82 -28.77
C LYS A 2 -8.80 -85.64 -27.34
N ASN A 3 -9.35 -84.52 -26.90
CA ASN A 3 -9.52 -83.18 -27.44
C ASN A 3 -9.76 -82.25 -26.24
N THR A 4 -9.36 -81.00 -26.43
CA THR A 4 -9.66 -79.77 -25.67
C THR A 4 -11.12 -79.64 -25.24
N ILE A 5 -11.38 -79.06 -24.05
CA ILE A 5 -12.35 -77.98 -23.76
C ILE A 5 -11.89 -77.32 -22.44
N VAL A 6 -11.46 -76.07 -22.52
CA VAL A 6 -11.24 -75.16 -21.38
C VAL A 6 -12.48 -74.28 -21.31
N THR A 7 -13.19 -74.30 -20.17
CA THR A 7 -14.36 -73.44 -19.96
C THR A 7 -13.92 -72.21 -19.19
N ALA A 8 -14.02 -71.05 -19.84
CA ALA A 8 -13.72 -69.74 -19.27
C ALA A 8 -14.85 -69.29 -18.34
N VAL A 9 -14.48 -68.90 -17.12
CA VAL A 9 -15.37 -68.22 -16.16
C VAL A 9 -15.20 -66.72 -16.36
N GLY A 10 -16.27 -66.04 -16.77
CA GLY A 10 -16.31 -64.60 -16.96
C GLY A 10 -16.26 -63.86 -15.63
N PHE A 11 -15.27 -62.99 -15.47
CA PHE A 11 -15.23 -61.94 -14.46
C PHE A 11 -15.69 -60.63 -15.10
N MET A 12 -16.82 -60.12 -14.63
CA MET A 12 -17.38 -58.83 -15.03
C MET A 12 -16.74 -57.75 -14.16
N THR A 13 -15.76 -57.01 -14.69
CA THR A 13 -15.19 -55.83 -14.01
C THR A 13 -15.93 -54.58 -14.46
N LEU A 14 -16.64 -53.95 -13.52
CA LEU A 14 -17.24 -52.63 -13.67
C LEU A 14 -16.13 -51.57 -13.78
N LEU A 15 -16.08 -50.86 -14.91
CA LEU A 15 -15.29 -49.64 -15.08
C LEU A 15 -16.04 -48.48 -14.41
N SER A 16 -15.52 -47.95 -13.30
CA SER A 16 -15.97 -46.69 -12.73
C SER A 16 -15.28 -45.53 -13.47
N CYS A 17 -16.05 -44.72 -14.19
CA CYS A 17 -15.60 -43.42 -14.70
C CYS A 17 -15.42 -42.46 -13.51
N ASN A 18 -14.18 -42.14 -13.14
CA ASN A 18 -13.90 -40.95 -12.32
C ASN A 18 -13.97 -39.73 -13.25
N SER A 19 -15.06 -38.98 -13.17
CA SER A 19 -15.16 -37.64 -13.74
C SER A 19 -14.23 -36.70 -12.97
N VAL A 20 -13.30 -36.10 -13.70
CA VAL A 20 -12.34 -35.07 -13.27
C VAL A 20 -13.08 -33.87 -12.67
N GLN A 21 -12.90 -33.65 -11.37
CA GLN A 21 -13.49 -32.54 -10.61
C GLN A 21 -12.42 -31.49 -10.27
N THR A 22 -11.60 -31.08 -11.26
CA THR A 22 -10.49 -30.12 -11.08
C THR A 22 -10.64 -28.81 -11.87
N ASN A 23 -11.72 -28.60 -12.63
CA ASN A 23 -11.85 -27.42 -13.49
C ASN A 23 -12.51 -26.19 -12.85
N SER A 24 -13.31 -26.30 -11.78
CA SER A 24 -13.97 -25.13 -11.18
C SER A 24 -13.01 -24.27 -10.37
N ASN A 25 -12.16 -24.89 -9.54
CA ASN A 25 -11.24 -24.16 -8.67
C ASN A 25 -10.13 -23.45 -9.46
N LEU A 26 -9.65 -24.04 -10.55
CA LEU A 26 -8.70 -23.36 -11.44
C LEU A 26 -9.36 -22.22 -12.22
N GLN A 27 -10.60 -22.36 -12.68
CA GLN A 27 -11.29 -21.28 -13.39
C GLN A 27 -11.67 -20.11 -12.47
N ASP A 28 -12.03 -20.40 -11.22
CA ASP A 28 -12.30 -19.36 -10.23
C ASP A 28 -11.01 -18.69 -9.74
N GLN A 29 -9.91 -19.43 -9.56
CA GLN A 29 -8.59 -18.81 -9.31
C GLN A 29 -8.14 -17.97 -10.50
N ILE A 30 -8.18 -18.48 -11.73
CA ILE A 30 -7.79 -17.73 -12.93
C ILE A 30 -8.68 -16.49 -13.12
N LYS A 31 -9.99 -16.55 -12.85
CA LYS A 31 -10.87 -15.37 -12.89
C LYS A 31 -10.56 -14.36 -11.78
N THR A 32 -10.15 -14.82 -10.60
CA THR A 32 -9.79 -13.96 -9.48
C THR A 32 -8.44 -13.29 -9.73
N ASP A 33 -7.46 -14.04 -10.23
CA ASP A 33 -6.14 -13.53 -10.63
C ASP A 33 -6.24 -12.57 -11.82
N THR A 34 -7.10 -12.87 -12.81
CA THR A 34 -7.36 -11.95 -13.95
C THR A 34 -8.07 -10.67 -13.50
N LYS A 35 -9.06 -10.78 -12.58
CA LYS A 35 -9.70 -9.59 -11.97
C LYS A 35 -8.73 -8.78 -11.11
N MET A 36 -7.73 -9.43 -10.49
CA MET A 36 -6.74 -8.75 -9.67
C MET A 36 -5.83 -7.88 -10.53
N GLU A 37 -5.22 -8.42 -11.60
CA GLU A 37 -4.38 -7.65 -12.53
C GLU A 37 -5.15 -6.46 -13.17
N ASP A 38 -6.47 -6.62 -13.36
CA ASP A 38 -7.34 -5.57 -13.90
C ASP A 38 -7.48 -4.35 -12.97
N LEU A 39 -7.41 -4.50 -11.64
CA LEU A 39 -7.66 -3.38 -10.72
C LEU A 39 -6.52 -2.36 -10.72
N LYS A 40 -5.26 -2.80 -10.73
CA LYS A 40 -4.11 -1.90 -10.92
C LYS A 40 -4.23 -1.12 -12.23
N ILE A 41 -4.61 -1.78 -13.32
CA ILE A 41 -4.77 -1.13 -14.63
C ILE A 41 -5.91 -0.10 -14.60
N ILE A 42 -7.03 -0.43 -13.97
CA ILE A 42 -8.18 0.48 -13.83
C ILE A 42 -7.79 1.68 -12.96
N ALA A 43 -7.13 1.45 -11.82
CA ALA A 43 -6.67 2.51 -10.94
C ALA A 43 -5.66 3.42 -11.65
N GLN A 44 -4.70 2.86 -12.37
CA GLN A 44 -3.74 3.62 -13.17
C GLN A 44 -4.46 4.51 -14.20
N LYS A 45 -5.45 3.98 -14.93
CA LYS A 45 -6.27 4.78 -15.87
C LYS A 45 -7.09 5.86 -15.19
N ALA A 46 -7.58 5.61 -13.98
CA ALA A 46 -8.32 6.59 -13.19
C ALA A 46 -7.40 7.74 -12.75
N GLN A 47 -6.18 7.42 -12.32
CA GLN A 47 -5.14 8.37 -11.95
C GLN A 47 -4.72 9.21 -13.17
N ASP A 48 -4.52 8.59 -14.34
CA ASP A 48 -4.19 9.28 -15.59
C ASP A 48 -5.31 10.23 -16.04
N ALA A 49 -6.57 9.77 -15.98
CA ALA A 49 -7.72 10.60 -16.29
C ALA A 49 -7.76 11.87 -15.41
N PHE A 50 -7.38 11.76 -14.13
CA PHE A 50 -7.45 12.88 -13.20
C PHE A 50 -6.24 13.83 -13.28
N PHE A 51 -5.02 13.28 -13.33
CA PHE A 51 -3.77 14.06 -13.20
C PHE A 51 -2.98 14.27 -14.51
N THR A 52 -3.31 13.57 -15.58
CA THR A 52 -2.58 13.69 -16.86
C THR A 52 -3.47 14.21 -17.97
N ASP A 53 -4.64 13.59 -18.13
CA ASP A 53 -5.56 13.93 -19.21
C ASP A 53 -6.55 15.05 -18.81
N TYR A 54 -6.78 15.22 -17.50
CA TYR A 54 -7.81 16.09 -16.93
C TYR A 54 -9.19 15.80 -17.56
N ASP A 55 -9.50 14.51 -17.74
CA ASP A 55 -10.64 13.98 -18.47
C ASP A 55 -11.82 13.69 -17.55
N GLU A 56 -12.82 14.56 -17.59
CA GLU A 56 -14.07 14.45 -16.84
C GLU A 56 -14.82 13.14 -17.11
N GLU A 57 -14.89 12.69 -18.38
CA GLU A 57 -15.60 11.46 -18.72
C GLU A 57 -14.82 10.22 -18.26
N GLY A 58 -13.48 10.29 -18.31
CA GLY A 58 -12.58 9.33 -17.68
C GLY A 58 -12.82 9.23 -16.17
N VAL A 59 -12.90 10.36 -15.46
CA VAL A 59 -13.20 10.37 -14.02
C VAL A 59 -14.58 9.76 -13.74
N LYS A 60 -15.64 10.15 -14.46
CA LYS A 60 -16.98 9.56 -14.31
C LYS A 60 -17.00 8.05 -14.61
N LYS A 61 -16.16 7.60 -15.54
CA LYS A 61 -16.01 6.19 -15.87
C LYS A 61 -15.37 5.41 -14.73
N TYR A 62 -14.28 5.91 -14.16
CA TYR A 62 -13.48 5.14 -13.21
C TYR A 62 -13.75 5.42 -11.73
N PHE A 63 -14.46 6.49 -11.36
CA PHE A 63 -14.83 6.78 -9.98
C PHE A 63 -16.29 6.41 -9.71
N ALA A 64 -16.58 5.98 -8.48
CA ALA A 64 -17.94 5.78 -8.00
C ALA A 64 -18.60 7.14 -7.71
N THR A 65 -19.89 7.27 -7.98
CA THR A 65 -20.61 8.53 -7.70
C THR A 65 -20.70 8.83 -6.20
N ASN A 66 -20.79 7.77 -5.39
CA ASN A 66 -20.80 7.80 -3.92
C ASN A 66 -19.39 7.66 -3.32
N TYR A 67 -18.34 8.03 -4.06
CA TYR A 67 -16.95 7.98 -3.63
C TYR A 67 -16.74 8.59 -2.23
N ILE A 68 -16.05 7.85 -1.38
CA ILE A 68 -15.75 8.23 0.00
C ILE A 68 -14.33 8.82 0.07
N GLN A 69 -14.20 10.00 0.68
CA GLN A 69 -12.93 10.70 0.83
C GLN A 69 -12.46 10.68 2.29
N HIS A 70 -11.16 10.44 2.50
CA HIS A 70 -10.48 10.57 3.80
C HIS A 70 -9.35 11.62 3.81
N ASN A 71 -9.00 12.22 2.66
CA ASN A 71 -8.18 13.43 2.64
C ASN A 71 -8.92 14.55 3.39
N PRO A 72 -8.37 15.07 4.51
CA PRO A 72 -9.05 16.06 5.35
C PRO A 72 -9.49 17.35 4.64
N GLN A 73 -8.83 17.70 3.52
CA GLN A 73 -9.04 18.95 2.80
C GLN A 73 -10.05 18.84 1.66
N VAL A 74 -10.49 17.64 1.29
CA VAL A 74 -11.31 17.40 0.09
C VAL A 74 -12.68 16.89 0.51
N PRO A 75 -13.80 17.53 0.11
CA PRO A 75 -15.12 17.00 0.44
C PRO A 75 -15.38 15.63 -0.21
N THR A 76 -16.28 14.84 0.39
CA THR A 76 -16.64 13.51 -0.11
C THR A 76 -17.56 13.58 -1.34
N GLY A 77 -17.54 12.54 -2.18
CA GLY A 77 -18.34 12.43 -3.40
C GLY A 77 -17.56 12.76 -4.67
N ILE A 78 -18.16 12.47 -5.83
CA ILE A 78 -17.51 12.69 -7.14
C ILE A 78 -17.50 14.16 -7.58
N GLU A 79 -18.49 14.97 -7.17
CA GLU A 79 -18.58 16.38 -7.58
C GLU A 79 -17.36 17.21 -7.14
N PRO A 80 -16.84 17.10 -5.90
CA PRO A 80 -15.57 17.72 -5.52
C PRO A 80 -14.38 17.29 -6.38
N VAL A 81 -14.30 16.00 -6.77
CA VAL A 81 -13.25 15.49 -7.65
C VAL A 81 -13.34 16.16 -9.02
N LEU A 82 -14.53 16.19 -9.63
CA LEU A 82 -14.76 16.86 -10.92
C LEU A 82 -14.45 18.36 -10.85
N GLY A 83 -14.83 19.02 -9.76
CA GLY A 83 -14.55 20.43 -9.52
C GLY A 83 -13.06 20.76 -9.41
N PHE A 84 -12.21 19.78 -9.13
CA PHE A 84 -10.75 19.97 -9.03
C PHE A 84 -10.03 19.91 -10.39
N LEU A 85 -10.64 19.28 -11.40
CA LEU A 85 -10.04 19.12 -12.74
C LEU A 85 -9.56 20.44 -13.38
N PRO A 86 -10.32 21.55 -13.35
CA PRO A 86 -9.85 22.83 -13.92
C PRO A 86 -8.61 23.37 -13.21
N VAL A 87 -8.53 23.20 -11.88
CA VAL A 87 -7.40 23.65 -11.06
C VAL A 87 -6.15 22.86 -11.44
N LEU A 88 -6.25 21.53 -11.49
CA LEU A 88 -5.14 20.66 -11.89
C LEU A 88 -4.67 20.97 -13.31
N LYS A 89 -5.61 21.20 -14.23
CA LYS A 89 -5.32 21.51 -15.64
C LYS A 89 -4.62 22.86 -15.81
N GLU A 90 -5.06 23.88 -15.10
CA GLU A 90 -4.45 25.21 -15.13
C GLU A 90 -3.02 25.18 -14.60
N ALA A 91 -2.81 24.51 -13.45
CA ALA A 91 -1.49 24.33 -12.85
C ALA A 91 -0.60 23.36 -13.64
N LYS A 92 -1.20 22.55 -14.53
CA LYS A 92 -0.56 21.38 -15.16
C LYS A 92 0.00 20.42 -14.11
N THR A 93 -0.75 20.25 -13.01
CA THR A 93 -0.41 19.29 -11.98
C THR A 93 -0.35 17.91 -12.59
N THR A 94 0.73 17.18 -12.34
CA THR A 94 0.95 15.82 -12.85
C THR A 94 1.63 14.99 -11.78
N TYR A 95 1.94 13.73 -12.08
CA TYR A 95 2.51 12.82 -11.11
C TYR A 95 3.51 11.84 -11.74
N THR A 96 4.28 11.19 -10.88
CA THR A 96 5.13 10.05 -11.21
C THR A 96 4.83 8.96 -10.20
N ASN A 97 4.35 7.81 -10.68
CA ASN A 97 4.21 6.63 -9.82
C ASN A 97 5.56 5.91 -9.69
N HIS A 98 5.94 5.61 -8.45
CA HIS A 98 7.17 4.89 -8.13
C HIS A 98 6.90 3.43 -7.76
N ARG A 99 5.77 3.18 -7.09
CA ARG A 99 5.31 1.85 -6.68
C ARG A 99 3.79 1.79 -6.77
N LEU A 100 3.28 0.66 -7.26
CA LEU A 100 1.86 0.37 -7.36
C LEU A 100 1.58 -1.03 -6.79
N LEU A 101 1.00 -1.07 -5.59
CA LEU A 101 0.68 -2.30 -4.88
C LEU A 101 -0.81 -2.59 -4.94
N GLN A 102 -1.17 -3.86 -4.80
CA GLN A 102 -2.54 -4.33 -4.66
C GLN A 102 -2.66 -5.38 -3.57
N ASP A 103 -3.59 -5.15 -2.64
CA ASP A 103 -3.97 -6.08 -1.59
C ASP A 103 -5.48 -6.26 -1.59
N GLY A 104 -5.95 -7.34 -2.22
CA GLY A 104 -7.37 -7.57 -2.47
C GLY A 104 -7.99 -6.45 -3.31
N GLU A 105 -8.93 -5.72 -2.71
CA GLU A 105 -9.62 -4.57 -3.32
C GLU A 105 -8.88 -3.24 -3.14
N PHE A 106 -7.77 -3.20 -2.39
CA PHE A 106 -7.03 -1.99 -2.14
C PHE A 106 -5.88 -1.82 -3.14
N ILE A 107 -5.74 -0.62 -3.69
CA ILE A 107 -4.61 -0.20 -4.50
C ILE A 107 -3.82 0.84 -3.73
N VAL A 108 -2.50 0.68 -3.65
CA VAL A 108 -1.59 1.64 -3.01
C VAL A 108 -0.68 2.23 -4.06
N PHE A 109 -0.73 3.55 -4.21
CA PHE A 109 0.24 4.31 -4.99
C PHE A 109 1.28 4.93 -4.06
N HIS A 110 2.55 4.87 -4.45
CA HIS A 110 3.59 5.74 -3.93
C HIS A 110 3.96 6.74 -5.03
N ASN A 111 3.50 7.98 -4.90
CA ASN A 111 3.56 8.99 -5.96
C ASN A 111 4.44 10.18 -5.56
N SER A 112 5.09 10.79 -6.55
CA SER A 112 5.42 12.21 -6.49
C SER A 112 4.43 12.99 -7.35
N TYR A 113 3.94 14.10 -6.84
CA TYR A 113 3.15 15.06 -7.61
C TYR A 113 3.99 16.30 -7.92
N HIS A 114 3.82 16.84 -9.12
CA HIS A 114 4.56 17.98 -9.68
C HIS A 114 3.59 19.10 -10.05
N ASN A 115 4.04 20.36 -9.99
CA ASN A 115 3.17 21.54 -10.05
C ASN A 115 2.02 21.40 -9.03
N ALA A 116 2.40 21.03 -7.81
CA ALA A 116 1.52 20.57 -6.75
C ALA A 116 1.15 21.69 -5.76
N GLU A 117 1.19 22.97 -6.17
CA GLU A 117 0.92 24.10 -5.29
C GLU A 117 -0.46 23.99 -4.60
N ALA A 118 -1.45 23.40 -5.27
CA ALA A 118 -2.76 23.09 -4.69
C ALA A 118 -2.70 22.10 -3.51
N PHE A 119 -1.59 21.36 -3.36
CA PHE A 119 -1.28 20.44 -2.28
C PHE A 119 -0.29 21.02 -1.26
N GLY A 120 0.05 22.31 -1.39
CA GLY A 120 0.85 23.06 -0.42
C GLY A 120 2.34 23.19 -0.75
N ALA A 121 2.84 22.54 -1.81
CA ALA A 121 4.24 22.69 -2.24
C ALA A 121 4.40 22.38 -3.74
N LYS A 122 5.49 22.85 -4.37
CA LYS A 122 5.75 22.61 -5.81
C LYS A 122 5.83 21.12 -6.17
N GLU A 123 6.44 20.34 -5.27
CA GLU A 123 6.55 18.89 -5.36
C GLU A 123 6.18 18.29 -4.01
N VAL A 124 5.28 17.31 -4.02
CA VAL A 124 4.88 16.54 -2.84
C VAL A 124 5.06 15.05 -3.11
N VAL A 125 5.38 14.29 -2.07
CA VAL A 125 5.41 12.83 -2.09
C VAL A 125 4.24 12.33 -1.26
N ALA A 126 3.53 11.34 -1.78
CA ALA A 126 2.34 10.81 -1.13
C ALA A 126 2.26 9.28 -1.23
N PHE A 127 1.61 8.72 -0.23
CA PHE A 127 0.95 7.43 -0.36
C PHE A 127 -0.55 7.68 -0.58
N ASP A 128 -1.08 7.24 -1.71
CA ASP A 128 -2.53 7.22 -1.98
C ASP A 128 -3.01 5.77 -1.85
N VAL A 129 -4.10 5.54 -1.14
CA VAL A 129 -4.73 4.22 -0.97
C VAL A 129 -6.16 4.31 -1.49
N TRP A 130 -6.50 3.47 -2.46
CA TRP A 130 -7.84 3.40 -3.05
C TRP A 130 -8.48 2.07 -2.73
N ARG A 131 -9.74 2.09 -2.30
CA ARG A 131 -10.59 0.90 -2.31
C ARG A 131 -11.35 0.84 -3.63
N MET A 132 -11.28 -0.31 -4.29
CA MET A 132 -11.94 -0.55 -5.56
C MET A 132 -13.24 -1.32 -5.33
N GLU A 133 -14.34 -0.86 -5.93
CA GLU A 133 -15.64 -1.53 -5.87
C GLU A 133 -16.25 -1.52 -7.28
N ASP A 134 -16.69 -2.68 -7.77
CA ASP A 134 -17.28 -2.84 -9.11
C ASP A 134 -16.44 -2.22 -10.25
N GLY A 135 -15.11 -2.31 -10.13
CA GLY A 135 -14.17 -1.77 -11.12
C GLY A 135 -14.09 -0.25 -11.13
N LYS A 136 -14.46 0.40 -10.02
CA LYS A 136 -14.36 1.85 -9.81
C LYS A 136 -13.64 2.18 -8.51
N VAL A 137 -13.02 3.35 -8.44
CA VAL A 137 -12.49 3.94 -7.21
C VAL A 137 -13.69 4.34 -6.34
N ALA A 138 -13.87 3.64 -5.23
CA ALA A 138 -15.00 3.83 -4.31
C ALA A 138 -14.63 4.59 -3.05
N GLU A 139 -13.37 4.56 -2.65
CA GLU A 139 -12.90 5.20 -1.42
C GLU A 139 -11.40 5.54 -1.54
N HIS A 140 -10.97 6.61 -0.88
CA HIS A 140 -9.59 7.08 -0.94
C HIS A 140 -9.10 7.61 0.40
N TRP A 141 -7.87 7.23 0.72
CA TRP A 141 -7.06 7.83 1.77
C TRP A 141 -5.75 8.30 1.15
N ASP A 142 -5.17 9.36 1.71
CA ASP A 142 -3.81 9.74 1.40
C ASP A 142 -3.02 10.09 2.66
N ASN A 143 -1.71 10.17 2.50
CA ASN A 143 -0.84 10.92 3.37
C ASN A 143 0.24 11.55 2.48
N LEU A 144 0.44 12.86 2.59
CA LEU A 144 1.40 13.58 1.74
C LEU A 144 2.32 14.50 2.54
N THR A 145 3.52 14.71 2.02
CA THR A 145 4.52 15.62 2.57
C THR A 145 5.27 16.32 1.44
N GLN A 146 5.88 17.47 1.75
CA GLN A 146 6.75 18.15 0.80
C GLN A 146 7.97 17.27 0.47
N LYS A 147 8.34 17.24 -0.82
CA LYS A 147 9.59 16.61 -1.24
C LYS A 147 10.79 17.45 -0.78
N VAL A 148 11.82 16.79 -0.25
CA VAL A 148 13.07 17.45 0.15
C VAL A 148 14.26 17.05 -0.75
N ASP A 149 15.21 17.96 -0.90
CA ASP A 149 16.41 17.74 -1.73
C ASP A 149 17.55 17.05 -0.98
N LYS A 150 17.62 17.20 0.34
CA LYS A 150 18.70 16.69 1.20
C LYS A 150 18.13 15.87 2.32
N THR A 151 18.62 14.66 2.47
CA THR A 151 18.22 13.71 3.51
C THR A 151 19.43 13.23 4.30
N ALA A 152 19.19 12.74 5.51
CA ALA A 152 20.24 12.24 6.40
C ALA A 152 20.94 10.99 5.83
N SER A 153 20.21 10.10 5.15
CA SER A 153 20.74 8.91 4.49
C SER A 153 21.34 9.18 3.11
N GLY A 154 21.01 10.32 2.49
CA GLY A 154 21.30 10.59 1.08
C GLY A 154 20.32 9.92 0.09
N ARG A 155 19.32 9.19 0.60
CA ARG A 155 18.23 8.60 -0.19
C ARG A 155 17.04 9.54 -0.24
N SER A 156 16.35 9.59 -1.35
CA SER A 156 15.14 10.40 -1.49
C SER A 156 13.95 9.73 -0.80
N GLN A 157 12.82 10.42 -0.74
CA GLN A 157 11.56 9.83 -0.26
C GLN A 157 10.94 8.79 -1.21
N VAL A 158 11.48 8.60 -2.44
CA VAL A 158 10.82 7.78 -3.48
C VAL A 158 11.72 6.76 -4.18
N ASP A 159 13.03 6.95 -4.17
CA ASP A 159 14.02 6.00 -4.73
C ASP A 159 14.04 4.68 -3.95
N GLY A 160 14.94 3.77 -4.34
CA GLY A 160 15.06 2.43 -3.76
C GLY A 160 14.36 1.35 -4.60
N ALA A 161 14.14 0.18 -4.00
CA ALA A 161 13.59 -0.96 -4.72
C ALA A 161 12.13 -0.75 -5.16
N THR A 162 11.77 -1.20 -6.36
CA THR A 162 10.40 -1.13 -6.91
C THR A 162 9.83 -2.49 -7.33
N GLU A 163 10.68 -3.50 -7.45
CA GLU A 163 10.28 -4.85 -7.87
C GLU A 163 9.56 -5.60 -6.75
N ILE A 164 8.34 -6.07 -7.05
CA ILE A 164 7.55 -6.89 -6.15
C ILE A 164 8.02 -8.34 -6.29
N THR A 165 8.55 -8.89 -5.20
CA THR A 165 8.98 -10.30 -5.10
C THR A 165 8.27 -10.96 -3.92
N ASP A 166 8.51 -12.25 -3.67
CA ASP A 166 8.00 -12.95 -2.47
C ASP A 166 6.47 -12.91 -2.32
N LEU A 167 5.72 -12.98 -3.44
CA LEU A 167 4.25 -12.95 -3.45
C LEU A 167 3.62 -14.02 -2.55
N ASP A 168 4.24 -15.20 -2.45
CA ASP A 168 3.85 -16.31 -1.58
C ASP A 168 4.02 -15.98 -0.08
N LYS A 169 4.82 -14.96 0.26
CA LYS A 169 5.08 -14.50 1.62
C LYS A 169 4.28 -13.27 2.03
N THR A 170 3.37 -12.77 1.19
CA THR A 170 2.60 -11.54 1.48
C THR A 170 2.00 -11.54 2.89
N ASN A 171 1.29 -12.61 3.28
CA ASN A 171 0.67 -12.69 4.60
C ASN A 171 1.68 -12.76 5.74
N SER A 172 2.75 -13.53 5.62
CA SER A 172 3.81 -13.58 6.64
C SER A 172 4.55 -12.26 6.77
N ASN A 173 4.77 -11.55 5.67
CA ASN A 173 5.41 -10.24 5.67
C ASN A 173 4.52 -9.20 6.36
N LYS A 174 3.20 -9.21 6.09
CA LYS A 174 2.22 -8.38 6.80
C LYS A 174 2.23 -8.68 8.30
N GLU A 175 2.32 -9.95 8.71
CA GLU A 175 2.40 -10.34 10.12
C GLU A 175 3.69 -9.84 10.79
N ILE A 176 4.86 -10.01 10.13
CA ILE A 176 6.15 -9.50 10.62
C ILE A 176 6.08 -7.99 10.87
N VAL A 177 5.55 -7.23 9.90
CA VAL A 177 5.42 -5.78 10.01
C VAL A 177 4.40 -5.38 11.07
N THR A 178 3.26 -6.08 11.15
CA THR A 178 2.26 -5.85 12.21
C THR A 178 2.86 -6.02 13.60
N ASN A 179 3.65 -7.08 13.79
CA ASN A 179 4.33 -7.35 15.06
C ASN A 179 5.42 -6.30 15.34
N PHE A 180 6.17 -5.88 14.32
CA PHE A 180 7.14 -4.80 14.44
C PHE A 180 6.49 -3.48 14.89
N VAL A 181 5.39 -3.06 14.27
CA VAL A 181 4.66 -1.84 14.67
C VAL A 181 4.18 -1.94 16.12
N ASN A 182 3.57 -3.07 16.49
CA ASN A 182 3.02 -3.28 17.83
C ASN A 182 4.09 -3.39 18.92
N ASP A 183 5.18 -4.12 18.67
CA ASP A 183 6.24 -4.32 19.65
C ASP A 183 7.15 -3.10 19.73
N VAL A 184 7.61 -2.58 18.59
CA VAL A 184 8.67 -1.58 18.54
C VAL A 184 8.11 -0.16 18.42
N LEU A 185 7.29 0.14 17.41
CA LEU A 185 6.83 1.52 17.17
C LEU A 185 5.85 2.02 18.25
N PHE A 186 5.02 1.13 18.80
CA PHE A 186 4.14 1.44 19.93
C PHE A 186 4.89 1.38 21.28
N GLY A 187 6.19 1.07 21.27
CA GLY A 187 7.06 1.10 22.45
C GLY A 187 6.80 0.00 23.48
N LYS A 188 6.14 -1.10 23.11
CA LYS A 188 5.82 -2.20 24.04
C LYS A 188 7.02 -3.11 24.35
N ALA A 189 7.97 -3.22 23.42
CA ALA A 189 9.13 -4.10 23.46
C ALA A 189 10.21 -3.64 22.44
N SER A 190 10.74 -2.42 22.59
CA SER A 190 11.69 -1.82 21.64
C SER A 190 13.01 -2.59 21.52
N GLU A 191 13.39 -3.35 22.55
CA GLU A 191 14.55 -4.23 22.54
C GLU A 191 14.46 -5.36 21.50
N LYS A 192 13.25 -5.67 21.00
CA LYS A 192 13.03 -6.68 19.96
C LYS A 192 13.31 -6.19 18.54
N ILE A 193 13.77 -4.97 18.34
CA ILE A 193 13.94 -4.40 16.99
C ILE A 193 14.74 -5.31 16.03
N THR A 194 15.79 -5.97 16.51
CA THR A 194 16.62 -6.89 15.70
C THR A 194 15.92 -8.21 15.35
N ASN A 195 14.78 -8.53 15.99
CA ASN A 195 13.93 -9.64 15.58
C ASN A 195 13.20 -9.34 14.27
N TYR A 196 12.98 -8.05 13.96
CA TYR A 196 12.19 -7.62 12.80
C TYR A 196 13.05 -6.95 11.72
N VAL A 197 13.99 -6.09 12.11
CA VAL A 197 14.81 -5.30 11.20
C VAL A 197 16.17 -5.98 10.99
N SER A 198 16.65 -5.98 9.75
CA SER A 198 17.97 -6.51 9.42
C SER A 198 19.09 -5.67 10.06
N THR A 199 20.07 -6.35 10.65
CA THR A 199 21.26 -5.72 11.23
C THR A 199 22.33 -5.41 10.18
N GLU A 200 22.18 -5.94 8.96
CA GLU A 200 23.16 -5.82 7.87
C GLU A 200 22.74 -4.80 6.81
N GLU A 201 21.43 -4.74 6.50
CA GLU A 201 20.85 -3.93 5.43
C GLU A 201 19.57 -3.27 5.97
N TYR A 202 19.60 -1.97 6.26
CA TYR A 202 18.39 -1.20 6.59
C TYR A 202 18.47 0.18 5.96
N LEU A 203 17.84 0.35 4.81
CA LEU A 203 17.87 1.57 4.03
C LEU A 203 16.74 2.51 4.48
N GLN A 204 17.04 3.79 4.70
CA GLN A 204 16.08 4.80 5.17
C GLN A 204 15.80 5.86 4.12
N HIS A 205 14.50 6.07 3.88
CA HIS A 205 13.99 7.13 3.01
C HIS A 205 13.26 8.23 3.79
N ASN A 206 13.07 8.07 5.10
CA ASN A 206 12.71 9.18 5.98
C ASN A 206 13.81 10.25 5.88
N PRO A 207 13.48 11.51 5.53
CA PRO A 207 14.47 12.59 5.36
C PRO A 207 15.42 12.83 6.54
N MET A 208 15.00 12.48 7.75
CA MET A 208 15.68 12.82 9.00
C MET A 208 16.49 11.66 9.58
N ILE A 209 16.43 10.46 8.98
CA ILE A 209 17.03 9.24 9.54
C ILE A 209 18.11 8.70 8.60
N LYS A 210 19.28 8.36 9.14
CA LYS A 210 20.36 7.72 8.38
C LYS A 210 20.10 6.22 8.20
N ASP A 211 20.76 5.63 7.21
CA ASP A 211 20.75 4.17 7.02
C ASP A 211 21.26 3.41 8.26
N GLY A 212 20.79 2.18 8.40
CA GLY A 212 21.20 1.22 9.43
C GLY A 212 20.54 1.47 10.80
N LEU A 213 20.58 0.44 11.66
CA LEU A 213 20.10 0.55 13.04
C LEU A 213 20.90 1.59 13.86
N GLY A 214 22.16 1.86 13.50
CA GLY A 214 22.93 2.96 14.08
C GLY A 214 22.30 4.32 13.80
N GLY A 215 21.93 4.58 12.54
CA GLY A 215 21.25 5.81 12.13
C GLY A 215 19.88 5.99 12.80
N LEU A 216 19.11 4.91 12.89
CA LEU A 216 17.84 4.91 13.62
C LEU A 216 18.03 5.21 15.12
N ASN A 217 19.00 4.58 15.77
CA ASN A 217 19.29 4.84 17.19
C ASN A 217 19.75 6.29 17.43
N GLU A 218 20.55 6.87 16.53
CA GLU A 218 20.91 8.30 16.59
C GLU A 218 19.65 9.20 16.55
N ALA A 219 18.73 8.94 15.62
CA ALA A 219 17.48 9.69 15.51
C ALA A 219 16.59 9.54 16.75
N ILE A 220 16.43 8.32 17.27
CA ILE A 220 15.66 8.06 18.50
C ILE A 220 16.26 8.81 19.68
N ASN A 221 17.57 8.70 19.90
CA ASN A 221 18.26 9.39 21.01
C ASN A 221 18.11 10.91 20.90
N TYR A 222 18.19 11.46 19.68
CA TYR A 222 17.94 12.88 19.45
C TYR A 222 16.51 13.25 19.84
N LEU A 223 15.49 12.56 19.33
CA LEU A 223 14.08 12.87 19.63
C LEU A 223 13.74 12.72 21.12
N VAL A 224 14.27 11.69 21.79
CA VAL A 224 14.13 11.49 23.24
C VAL A 224 14.76 12.65 24.01
N SER A 225 15.95 13.11 23.61
CA SER A 225 16.61 14.26 24.25
C SER A 225 15.80 15.55 24.15
N GLN A 226 14.96 15.67 23.12
CA GLN A 226 14.06 16.81 22.89
C GLN A 226 12.66 16.60 23.50
N ASN A 227 12.42 15.50 24.22
CA ASN A 227 11.10 15.10 24.70
C ASN A 227 10.04 15.10 23.56
N ASN A 228 10.44 14.64 22.38
CA ASN A 228 9.66 14.74 21.14
C ASN A 228 9.68 13.44 20.32
N ILE A 229 9.69 12.31 21.00
CA ILE A 229 9.56 11.01 20.32
C ILE A 229 8.17 10.88 19.70
N PHE A 230 8.10 10.29 18.51
CA PHE A 230 6.82 9.91 17.90
C PHE A 230 6.06 8.95 18.81
N LYS A 231 4.77 9.18 19.02
CA LYS A 231 3.93 8.33 19.86
C LYS A 231 2.86 7.66 19.01
N TYR A 232 3.12 6.45 18.56
CA TYR A 232 2.12 5.64 17.87
C TYR A 232 1.05 5.16 18.86
N GLN A 233 -0.22 5.14 18.42
CA GLN A 233 -1.36 4.84 19.30
C GLN A 233 -2.26 3.74 18.74
N LYS A 234 -2.57 3.76 17.44
CA LYS A 234 -3.46 2.77 16.82
C LYS A 234 -3.04 2.46 15.39
N LEU A 235 -3.09 1.17 15.03
CA LEU A 235 -2.82 0.66 13.70
C LEU A 235 -4.17 0.39 13.04
N HIS A 236 -4.48 1.11 11.96
CA HIS A 236 -5.78 1.04 11.30
C HIS A 236 -5.80 0.08 10.11
N LYS A 237 -4.75 0.08 9.29
CA LYS A 237 -4.64 -0.82 8.13
C LYS A 237 -3.21 -1.33 7.96
N VAL A 238 -3.12 -2.55 7.44
CA VAL A 238 -1.88 -3.22 7.00
C VAL A 238 -2.16 -3.77 5.61
N LEU A 239 -1.54 -3.17 4.60
CA LEU A 239 -1.74 -3.52 3.18
C LEU A 239 -0.41 -4.00 2.61
N GLY A 240 -0.37 -5.14 1.94
CA GLY A 240 0.87 -5.68 1.42
C GLY A 240 0.71 -6.48 0.15
N GLU A 241 1.76 -6.48 -0.65
CA GLU A 241 1.90 -7.31 -1.84
C GLU A 241 3.35 -7.78 -1.92
N GLY A 242 3.54 -9.09 -1.78
CA GLY A 242 4.85 -9.71 -1.77
C GLY A 242 5.75 -9.15 -0.67
N ASN A 243 6.88 -8.59 -1.09
CA ASN A 243 7.92 -8.03 -0.24
C ASN A 243 7.63 -6.61 0.28
N PHE A 244 6.53 -5.95 -0.14
CA PHE A 244 6.16 -4.62 0.34
C PHE A 244 4.95 -4.66 1.28
N VAL A 245 5.01 -3.88 2.37
CA VAL A 245 3.90 -3.72 3.32
C VAL A 245 3.80 -2.27 3.75
N LEU A 246 2.65 -1.64 3.50
CA LEU A 246 2.26 -0.33 4.01
C LEU A 246 1.45 -0.50 5.31
N THR A 247 1.77 0.27 6.34
CA THR A 247 0.94 0.44 7.54
C THR A 247 0.39 1.85 7.63
N MET A 248 -0.88 1.97 8.02
CA MET A 248 -1.55 3.25 8.28
C MET A 248 -1.88 3.32 9.76
N SER A 249 -1.16 4.16 10.50
CA SER A 249 -1.28 4.31 11.94
C SER A 249 -1.63 5.74 12.34
N GLU A 250 -2.29 5.90 13.48
CA GLU A 250 -2.49 7.20 14.13
C GLU A 250 -1.60 7.31 15.38
N GLY A 251 -1.27 8.54 15.73
CA GLY A 251 -0.54 8.84 16.94
C GLY A 251 -0.37 10.34 17.19
N GLU A 252 0.69 10.70 17.90
CA GLU A 252 1.00 12.08 18.26
C GLU A 252 2.47 12.41 17.99
N TRP A 253 2.71 13.63 17.51
CA TRP A 253 4.04 14.23 17.44
C TRP A 253 3.93 15.73 17.74
N TYR A 254 4.87 16.28 18.51
CA TYR A 254 4.80 17.67 19.02
C TYR A 254 3.47 18.04 19.71
N GLY A 255 2.82 17.08 20.38
CA GLY A 255 1.53 17.32 21.05
C GLY A 255 0.34 17.46 20.09
N LYS A 256 0.52 17.11 18.81
CA LYS A 256 -0.52 17.17 17.80
C LYS A 256 -0.81 15.79 17.23
N PRO A 257 -2.07 15.47 16.88
CA PRO A 257 -2.42 14.20 16.26
C PRO A 257 -1.77 14.08 14.87
N GLN A 258 -1.27 12.90 14.56
CA GLN A 258 -0.56 12.59 13.32
C GLN A 258 -1.07 11.29 12.70
N ALA A 259 -1.06 11.25 11.38
CA ALA A 259 -1.15 10.03 10.59
C ALA A 259 0.25 9.63 10.11
N PHE A 260 0.61 8.38 10.38
CA PHE A 260 1.87 7.75 9.99
C PHE A 260 1.59 6.69 8.93
N TYR A 261 2.13 6.88 7.74
CA TYR A 261 2.04 5.92 6.65
C TYR A 261 3.46 5.42 6.39
N ASP A 262 3.73 4.20 6.84
CA ASP A 262 5.06 3.58 6.80
C ASP A 262 5.05 2.42 5.81
N LEU A 263 5.83 2.53 4.73
CA LEU A 263 6.04 1.47 3.76
C LEU A 263 7.36 0.75 4.09
N PHE A 264 7.29 -0.57 4.20
CA PHE A 264 8.45 -1.43 4.46
C PHE A 264 8.69 -2.35 3.28
N ARG A 265 9.96 -2.60 2.96
CA ARG A 265 10.36 -3.75 2.15
C ARG A 265 11.02 -4.81 3.02
N LEU A 266 10.66 -6.06 2.78
CA LEU A 266 11.24 -7.22 3.44
C LEU A 266 12.14 -8.04 2.51
N LYS A 267 13.08 -8.74 3.12
CA LYS A 267 13.96 -9.73 2.47
C LYS A 267 14.44 -10.69 3.54
N ASN A 268 14.38 -11.99 3.26
CA ASN A 268 14.76 -13.04 4.22
C ASN A 268 14.10 -12.85 5.60
N ASP A 269 12.80 -12.57 5.60
CA ASP A 269 11.96 -12.40 6.79
C ASP A 269 12.43 -11.26 7.73
N LYS A 270 13.14 -10.28 7.17
CA LYS A 270 13.57 -9.05 7.84
C LYS A 270 13.16 -7.82 7.05
N ILE A 271 12.81 -6.75 7.74
CA ILE A 271 12.66 -5.41 7.17
C ILE A 271 14.06 -4.91 6.80
N VAL A 272 14.22 -4.49 5.55
CA VAL A 272 15.51 -4.05 4.99
C VAL A 272 15.47 -2.64 4.38
N GLU A 273 14.29 -2.05 4.23
CA GLU A 273 14.13 -0.72 3.65
C GLU A 273 12.80 -0.11 4.11
N HIS A 274 12.77 1.21 4.32
CA HIS A 274 11.61 1.90 4.83
C HIS A 274 11.47 3.33 4.30
N TRP A 275 10.23 3.67 3.94
CA TRP A 275 9.76 5.00 3.53
C TRP A 275 8.60 5.40 4.43
N ASP A 276 8.48 6.69 4.74
CA ASP A 276 7.32 7.19 5.47
C ASP A 276 6.80 8.51 4.93
N VAL A 277 5.53 8.75 5.26
CA VAL A 277 4.91 10.07 5.22
C VAL A 277 4.22 10.29 6.56
N ILE A 278 4.50 11.45 7.17
CA ILE A 278 3.91 11.88 8.44
C ILE A 278 3.13 13.15 8.17
N GLN A 279 1.84 13.16 8.53
CA GLN A 279 0.95 14.30 8.29
C GLN A 279 0.13 14.60 9.54
N GLU A 280 0.03 15.88 9.88
CA GLU A 280 -0.84 16.34 10.96
C GLU A 280 -2.30 16.08 10.61
N ILE A 281 -3.06 15.53 11.56
CA ILE A 281 -4.51 15.33 11.42
C ILE A 281 -5.18 16.63 11.89
N PRO A 282 -5.86 17.39 11.02
CA PRO A 282 -6.51 18.63 11.45
C PRO A 282 -7.74 18.33 12.33
N GLU A 283 -8.08 19.28 13.20
CA GLU A 283 -9.27 19.20 14.05
C GLU A 283 -10.57 19.23 13.23
N GLU A 284 -10.58 20.01 12.15
CA GLU A 284 -11.69 20.11 11.20
C GLU A 284 -11.33 19.45 9.87
N MET A 285 -12.30 18.77 9.27
CA MET A 285 -12.17 18.12 7.96
C MET A 285 -13.34 18.50 7.06
N ALA A 286 -13.14 18.46 5.75
CA ALA A 286 -14.15 18.75 4.73
C ALA A 286 -15.27 17.67 4.65
N HIS A 287 -15.19 16.62 5.47
CA HIS A 287 -16.13 15.50 5.54
C HIS A 287 -16.15 14.89 6.95
N THR A 288 -17.05 13.94 7.19
CA THR A 288 -17.22 13.25 8.50
C THR A 288 -16.66 11.82 8.53
N ASN A 289 -16.04 11.34 7.45
CA ASN A 289 -15.51 9.98 7.33
C ASN A 289 -14.27 9.68 8.21
N GLY A 290 -13.60 10.70 8.75
CA GLY A 290 -12.34 10.56 9.51
C GLY A 290 -11.10 10.37 8.60
N LYS A 291 -9.90 10.32 9.20
CA LYS A 291 -8.62 10.18 8.46
C LYS A 291 -8.27 8.73 8.05
N PHE A 292 -8.95 7.73 8.60
CA PHE A 292 -8.66 6.30 8.43
C PHE A 292 -9.91 5.47 8.13
#